data_AF-A0A2T2T1K7-F1
#
_entry.id   AF-A0A2T2T1K7-F1
#
_cell.length_a   1.000
_cell.length_b   1.000
_cell.length_c   1.000
_cell.angle_alpha   90.00
_cell.angle_beta   90.00
_cell.angle_gamma   90.00
#
_symmetry.space_group_name_H-M   'P 1'
#
loop_
_entity.id
_entity.type
_entity.pdbx_description
1 polymer ?
#
loop_
_entity_poly.entity_id
_entity_poly.type
_entity_poly.pdbx_seq_one_letter_code
_entity_poly.pdbx_strand_id
1 'polypeptide(L)' 'MISYASTTRGITVTVRPIYLDEPSDLLEREFAFGYAVSIENTGTDEVQLLQRRWII' A
#
# COMPACT_ATOMS: atom_id res chain seq x y z
N MET A 1 -10.34 -7.69 -6.46
CA MET A 1 -9.57 -7.10 -5.35
C MET A 1 -9.42 -5.62 -5.66
N ILE A 2 -9.79 -4.74 -4.74
CA ILE A 2 -9.80 -3.28 -4.97
C ILE A 2 -8.38 -2.74 -4.77
N SER A 3 -7.96 -1.80 -5.61
CA SER A 3 -6.71 -1.06 -5.45
C SER A 3 -7.04 0.42 -5.29
N TYR A 4 -6.26 1.11 -4.46
CA TYR A 4 -6.36 2.55 -4.25
C TYR A 4 -5.16 3.22 -4.89
N ALA A 5 -5.36 4.31 -5.61
CA ALA A 5 -4.27 5.06 -6.23
C ALA A 5 -4.38 6.54 -5.90
N SER A 6 -3.24 7.19 -5.72
CA SER A 6 -3.15 8.65 -5.59
C SER A 6 -1.88 9.14 -6.26
N THR A 7 -2.00 10.26 -6.98
CA THR A 7 -0.89 10.90 -7.69
C THR A 7 -0.60 12.25 -7.07
N THR A 8 0.67 12.49 -6.71
CA THR A 8 1.12 13.77 -6.17
C THR A 8 2.44 14.14 -6.84
N ARG A 9 2.50 15.32 -7.48
CA ARG A 9 3.71 15.83 -8.16
C ARG A 9 4.36 14.81 -9.11
N GLY A 10 3.55 14.10 -9.89
CA GLY A 10 4.03 13.10 -10.85
C GLY A 10 4.46 11.76 -10.23
N ILE A 11 4.27 11.56 -8.92
CA ILE A 11 4.48 10.26 -8.28
C ILE A 11 3.12 9.62 -8.02
N THR A 12 2.87 8.47 -8.64
CA THR A 12 1.66 7.68 -8.42
C THR A 12 1.94 6.56 -7.44
N VAL A 13 1.21 6.55 -6.34
CA VAL A 13 1.27 5.48 -5.34
C VAL A 13 -0.01 4.66 -5.44
N THR A 14 0.13 3.37 -5.73
CA THR A 14 -0.98 2.42 -5.76
C THR A 14 -0.84 1.42 -4.63
N VAL A 15 -1.89 1.21 -3.85
CA VAL A 15 -1.94 0.26 -2.73
C VAL A 15 -3.03 -0.77 -2.98
N ARG A 16 -2.66 -2.04 -2.92
CA ARG A 16 -3.57 -3.18 -2.95
C ARG A 16 -3.57 -3.88 -1.59
N PRO A 17 -4.63 -3.73 -0.76
CA PRO A 17 -4.76 -4.49 0.47
C PRO A 17 -5.10 -5.96 0.16
N ILE A 18 -4.61 -6.86 1.00
CA ILE A 18 -4.76 -8.30 0.87
C ILE A 18 -5.11 -8.83 2.26
N TYR A 19 -6.28 -9.43 2.42
CA TYR A 19 -6.59 -10.18 3.64
C TYR A 19 -5.80 -11.50 3.63
N LEU A 20 -5.21 -11.86 4.77
CA LEU A 20 -4.38 -13.05 4.91
C LEU A 20 -5.14 -14.08 5.74
N ASP A 21 -5.76 -15.05 5.07
CA ASP A 21 -6.62 -16.06 5.72
C ASP A 21 -5.83 -16.91 6.73
N GLU A 22 -4.65 -17.40 6.35
CA GLU A 22 -3.87 -18.37 7.11
C GLU A 22 -3.40 -17.85 8.49
N PRO A 23 -2.95 -16.60 8.64
CA PRO A 23 -2.66 -16.00 9.96
C PRO A 23 -3.86 -15.29 10.62
N SER A 24 -5.09 -15.41 10.11
CA SER A 24 -6.26 -14.77 10.72
C SER A 24 -7.17 -15.78 11.42
N ASP A 25 -7.77 -15.38 12.55
CA ASP A 25 -8.77 -16.16 13.28
C ASP A 25 -10.02 -15.30 13.53
N LEU A 26 -11.12 -15.67 12.87
CA LEU A 26 -12.40 -14.97 13.00
C LEU A 26 -13.02 -15.11 14.40
N LEU A 27 -12.81 -16.23 15.08
CA LEU A 27 -13.39 -16.52 16.39
C LEU A 27 -12.66 -15.73 17.49
N GLU A 28 -11.33 -15.68 17.39
CA GLU A 28 -10.48 -14.91 18.30
C GLU A 28 -10.40 -13.42 17.92
N ARG A 29 -11.02 -13.01 16.80
CA ARG A 29 -11.03 -11.64 16.28
C ARG A 29 -9.63 -11.12 15.94
N GLU A 30 -8.77 -12.01 15.49
CA GLU A 30 -7.43 -11.69 15.00
C GLU A 30 -7.46 -11.62 13.47
N PHE A 31 -7.08 -10.47 12.91
CA PHE A 31 -7.17 -10.24 11.47
C PHE A 31 -5.83 -9.74 10.95
N ALA A 32 -5.26 -10.49 10.01
CA ALA A 32 -4.01 -10.19 9.37
C ALA A 32 -4.23 -9.64 7.96
N PHE A 33 -3.51 -8.57 7.64
CA PHE A 33 -3.56 -7.92 6.34
C PHE A 33 -2.16 -7.70 5.78
N GLY A 34 -1.96 -8.06 4.52
CA GLY A 34 -0.84 -7.64 3.71
C GLY A 34 -1.22 -6.45 2.84
N TYR A 35 -0.22 -5.71 2.37
CA TYR A 35 -0.44 -4.66 1.38
C TYR A 35 0.70 -4.67 0.35
N ALA A 36 0.33 -4.60 -0.93
CA ALA A 36 1.28 -4.41 -2.01
C ALA A 36 1.26 -2.93 -2.42
N VAL A 37 2.40 -2.25 -2.30
CA VAL A 37 2.57 -0.85 -2.71
C VAL A 37 3.38 -0.79 -4.00
N SER A 38 2.86 -0.12 -5.02
CA SER A 38 3.59 0.26 -6.22
C SER A 38 3.79 1.77 -6.22
N ILE A 39 5.02 2.22 -6.40
CA ILE A 39 5.37 3.64 -6.50
C ILE A 39 5.96 3.84 -7.89
N GLU A 40 5.27 4.63 -8.71
CA GLU A 40 5.66 4.94 -10.08
C GLU A 40 6.01 6.42 -10.19
N ASN A 41 7.19 6.71 -10.71
CA ASN A 41 7.59 8.08 -11.06
C ASN A 41 7.22 8.35 -12.52
N THR A 42 6.17 9.14 -12.74
CA THR A 42 5.76 9.64 -14.06
C THR A 42 6.21 11.08 -14.29
N GLY A 43 7.03 11.63 -13.38
CA GLY A 43 7.67 12.93 -13.52
C GLY A 43 8.92 12.88 -14.40
N THR A 44 9.49 14.05 -14.67
CA THR A 44 10.73 14.19 -15.46
C THR A 44 12.00 14.13 -14.61
N ASP A 45 11.87 14.37 -13.30
CA ASP A 45 13.00 14.41 -12.38
C ASP A 45 13.21 13.04 -11.73
N GLU A 46 14.47 12.66 -11.55
CA GLU A 46 14.79 11.51 -10.69
C GLU A 46 14.51 11.84 -9.23
N VAL A 47 13.88 10.89 -8.53
CA VAL A 47 13.51 11.06 -7.13
C VAL A 47 13.93 9.85 -6.30
N GLN A 48 14.09 10.06 -5.00
CA GLN A 48 14.39 9.01 -4.05
C GLN A 48 13.35 9.00 -2.92
N LEU A 49 12.84 7.81 -2.60
CA LEU A 49 12.00 7.62 -1.42
C LEU A 49 12.88 7.67 -0.16
N LEU A 50 12.74 8.73 0.64
CA LEU A 50 13.53 8.90 1.86
C LEU A 50 12.86 8.28 3.09
N GLN A 51 11.54 8.47 3.23
CA GLN A 51 10.80 8.04 4.41
C GLN A 51 9.34 7.70 4.06
N ARG A 52 8.73 6.89 4.91
CA ARG A 52 7.30 6.57 4.88
C ARG A 52 6.67 6.76 6.26
N ARG A 53 5.41 7.19 6.30
CA ARG A 53 4.59 7.27 7.53
C ARG A 53 3.25 6.63 7.27
N TRP A 54 2.84 5.74 8.17
CA TRP A 54 1.51 5.12 8.16
C TRP A 54 0.66 5.65 9.32
N ILE A 55 -0.64 5.76 9.06
CA ILE A 55 -1.68 5.91 10.06
C ILE A 55 -2.62 4.74 9.78
N ILE A 56 -2.78 3.84 10.76
CA ILE A 56 -3.55 2.59 10.67
C ILE A 56 -4.75 2.72 11.59
#